data_AF-A0A7J8QG74-F1
#
_entry.id   AF-A0A7J8QG74-F1
#
_cell.length_a   1.000
_cell.length_b   1.000
_cell.length_c   1.000
_cell.angle_alpha   90.00
_cell.angle_beta   90.00
_cell.angle_gamma   90.00
#
_symmetry.space_group_name_H-M   'P 1'
#
loop_
_entity.id
_entity.type
_entity.pdbx_description
1 polymer ?
#
loop_
_entity_poly.entity_id
_entity_poly.type
_entity_poly.pdbx_seq_one_letter_code
_entity_poly.pdbx_strand_id
1 'polypeptide(L)'
;MGDSASAINYFEESVEFLTKLPTDDLEITHALSVSLNKIGDLKYYDGDLQAARSYYLRSLGVRRDVIKNNSGVASQVIDIAVSLAKVADVDRILGKDDEAIDGFQEAIKLLRRLSVLAFLRTQLEEKQSKATARLVS
;
A
#
# COMPACT_ATOMS: atom_id res chain seq x y z
N MET A 1 -5.21 -26.84 -8.93
CA MET A 1 -5.61 -25.45 -9.18
C MET A 1 -6.89 -25.23 -8.39
N GLY A 2 -6.85 -24.36 -7.37
CA GLY A 2 -8.04 -24.01 -6.60
C GLY A 2 -9.02 -23.25 -7.49
N ASP A 3 -10.30 -23.22 -7.10
CA ASP A 3 -11.34 -22.50 -7.82
C ASP A 3 -11.13 -20.97 -7.70
N SER A 4 -10.24 -20.46 -8.55
CA SER A 4 -9.85 -19.05 -8.58
C SER A 4 -11.01 -18.17 -9.03
N ALA A 5 -11.95 -18.71 -9.81
CA ALA A 5 -13.17 -17.99 -10.22
C ALA A 5 -14.09 -17.72 -9.03
N SER A 6 -14.36 -18.73 -8.20
CA SER A 6 -15.14 -18.52 -6.97
C SER A 6 -14.45 -17.55 -6.01
N ALA A 7 -13.12 -17.64 -5.86
CA ALA A 7 -12.38 -16.70 -5.02
C ALA A 7 -12.47 -15.25 -5.53
N ILE A 8 -12.36 -15.05 -6.84
CA ILE A 8 -12.54 -13.72 -7.47
C ILE A 8 -13.94 -13.19 -7.16
N ASN A 9 -15.00 -14.00 -7.34
CA ASN A 9 -16.37 -13.57 -7.06
C ASN A 9 -16.55 -13.09 -5.61
N TYR A 10 -16.06 -13.86 -4.63
CA TYR A 10 -16.16 -13.45 -3.22
C TYR A 10 -15.41 -12.15 -2.92
N PHE A 11 -14.24 -11.94 -3.51
CA PHE A 11 -13.53 -10.67 -3.35
C PHE A 11 -14.23 -9.52 -4.08
N GLU A 12 -14.85 -9.75 -5.24
CA GLU A 12 -15.62 -8.72 -5.95
C GLU A 12 -16.86 -8.29 -5.16
N GLU A 13 -17.59 -9.23 -4.54
CA GLU A 13 -18.68 -8.93 -3.61
C GLU A 13 -18.18 -8.11 -2.41
N SER A 14 -17.02 -8.47 -1.84
CA SER A 14 -16.38 -7.70 -0.77
C SER A 14 -16.04 -6.28 -1.21
N VAL A 15 -15.46 -6.10 -2.40
CA VAL A 15 -15.14 -4.79 -2.98
C VAL A 15 -16.41 -3.96 -3.18
N GLU A 16 -17.48 -4.55 -3.70
CA GLU A 16 -18.75 -3.87 -3.91
C GLU A 16 -19.35 -3.36 -2.59
N PHE A 17 -19.34 -4.21 -1.55
CA PHE A 17 -19.82 -3.83 -0.23
C PHE A 17 -18.97 -2.72 0.39
N LEU A 18 -17.65 -2.89 0.43
CA LEU A 18 -16.71 -1.96 1.07
C LEU A 18 -16.68 -0.60 0.37
N THR A 19 -16.88 -0.53 -0.95
CA THR A 19 -16.93 0.74 -1.70
C THR A 19 -18.14 1.61 -1.32
N LYS A 20 -19.19 1.03 -0.71
CA LYS A 20 -20.38 1.76 -0.25
C LYS A 20 -20.24 2.31 1.17
N LEU A 21 -19.15 1.98 1.87
CA LEU A 21 -18.89 2.42 3.23
C LEU A 21 -18.06 3.73 3.28
N PRO A 22 -18.05 4.45 4.41
CA PRO A 22 -17.23 5.65 4.56
C PRO A 22 -15.74 5.39 4.30
N THR A 23 -15.13 6.25 3.48
CA THR A 23 -13.74 6.10 3.02
C THR A 23 -12.71 6.79 3.93
N ASP A 24 -13.16 7.39 5.03
CA ASP A 24 -12.32 7.99 6.07
C ASP A 24 -11.90 6.99 7.16
N ASP A 25 -12.51 5.80 7.17
CA ASP A 25 -12.16 4.71 8.07
C ASP A 25 -10.95 3.90 7.53
N LEU A 26 -9.93 3.76 8.38
CA LEU A 26 -8.67 3.09 8.04
C LEU A 26 -8.83 1.57 7.87
N GLU A 27 -9.72 0.94 8.61
CA GLU A 27 -9.96 -0.50 8.52
C GLU A 27 -10.74 -0.85 7.26
N ILE A 28 -11.76 -0.06 6.93
CA ILE A 28 -12.54 -0.23 5.69
C ILE A 28 -11.65 -0.06 4.47
N THR A 29 -10.86 1.00 4.42
CA THR A 29 -9.97 1.28 3.29
C THR A 29 -8.84 0.25 3.18
N HIS A 30 -8.31 -0.22 4.31
CA HIS A 30 -7.36 -1.34 4.33
C HIS A 30 -8.01 -2.62 3.77
N ALA A 31 -9.18 -3.01 4.25
CA ALA A 31 -9.89 -4.19 3.76
C ALA A 31 -10.17 -4.11 2.25
N LEU A 32 -10.64 -2.95 1.77
CA LEU A 32 -10.93 -2.72 0.35
C LEU A 32 -9.66 -2.88 -0.50
N SER A 33 -8.56 -2.28 -0.06
CA SER A 33 -7.27 -2.39 -0.77
C SER A 33 -6.73 -3.83 -0.81
N VAL A 34 -6.96 -4.61 0.26
CA VAL A 34 -6.56 -6.02 0.33
C VAL A 34 -7.40 -6.86 -0.63
N SER A 35 -8.73 -6.71 -0.64
CA SER A 35 -9.61 -7.44 -1.56
C SER A 35 -9.25 -7.16 -3.02
N LEU A 36 -9.00 -5.90 -3.37
CA LEU A 36 -8.52 -5.52 -4.71
C LEU A 36 -7.17 -6.19 -5.05
N ASN A 37 -6.21 -6.19 -4.12
CA ASN A 37 -4.93 -6.87 -4.34
C ASN A 37 -5.08 -8.38 -4.52
N LYS A 38 -6.00 -9.02 -3.80
CA LYS A 38 -6.24 -10.46 -3.95
C LYS A 38 -6.82 -10.81 -5.31
N ILE A 39 -7.74 -10.00 -5.84
CA ILE A 39 -8.22 -10.18 -7.21
C ILE A 39 -7.07 -9.96 -8.20
N GLY A 40 -6.26 -8.92 -8.00
CA GLY A 40 -5.07 -8.67 -8.82
C GLY A 40 -4.09 -9.84 -8.84
N ASP A 41 -3.80 -10.44 -7.68
CA ASP A 41 -2.95 -11.63 -7.54
C ASP A 41 -3.53 -12.82 -8.32
N LEU A 42 -4.83 -13.09 -8.20
CA LEU A 42 -5.48 -14.18 -8.91
C LEU A 42 -5.43 -13.96 -10.44
N LYS A 43 -5.74 -12.76 -10.92
CA LYS A 43 -5.63 -12.39 -12.34
C LYS A 43 -4.20 -12.50 -12.86
N TYR A 44 -3.21 -12.12 -12.04
CA TYR A 44 -1.79 -12.27 -12.37
C TYR A 44 -1.42 -13.74 -12.60
N TYR A 45 -1.82 -14.63 -11.68
CA TYR A 45 -1.54 -16.07 -11.81
C TYR A 45 -2.28 -16.72 -12.97
N ASP A 46 -3.45 -16.20 -13.35
CA ASP A 46 -4.20 -16.62 -14.54
C ASP A 46 -3.60 -16.05 -15.86
N GLY A 47 -2.59 -15.17 -15.78
CA GLY A 47 -1.96 -14.54 -16.94
C GLY A 47 -2.72 -13.35 -17.52
N ASP A 48 -3.84 -12.94 -16.92
CA ASP A 48 -4.58 -11.73 -17.27
C ASP A 48 -3.91 -10.50 -16.63
N LEU A 49 -2.75 -10.15 -17.17
CA LEU A 49 -1.90 -9.08 -16.66
C LEU A 49 -2.56 -7.70 -16.74
N GLN A 50 -3.41 -7.45 -17.74
CA GLN A 50 -4.13 -6.17 -17.86
C GLN A 50 -5.18 -6.03 -16.76
N ALA A 51 -5.95 -7.10 -16.46
CA ALA A 51 -6.86 -7.08 -15.32
C ALA A 51 -6.10 -6.98 -14.00
N ALA A 52 -5.01 -7.73 -13.82
CA ALA A 52 -4.16 -7.65 -12.64
C ALA A 52 -3.70 -6.22 -12.37
N ARG A 53 -3.17 -5.56 -13.41
CA ARG A 53 -2.74 -4.16 -13.35
C ARG A 53 -3.87 -3.22 -12.93
N SER A 54 -5.05 -3.38 -13.51
CA SER A 54 -6.22 -2.55 -13.18
C SER A 54 -6.59 -2.68 -11.70
N TYR A 55 -6.63 -3.90 -11.17
CA TYR A 55 -6.92 -4.16 -9.77
C TYR A 55 -5.85 -3.62 -8.81
N TYR A 56 -4.56 -3.77 -9.13
CA TYR A 56 -3.48 -3.18 -8.35
C TYR A 56 -3.50 -1.65 -8.35
N LEU A 57 -3.79 -1.02 -9.49
CA LEU A 57 -3.95 0.44 -9.57
C LEU A 57 -5.11 0.95 -8.72
N ARG A 58 -6.25 0.23 -8.72
CA ARG A 58 -7.37 0.54 -7.84
C ARG A 58 -6.98 0.43 -6.36
N SER A 59 -6.26 -0.62 -5.98
CA SER A 59 -5.76 -0.79 -4.60
C SER A 59 -4.83 0.35 -4.19
N LEU A 60 -3.89 0.72 -5.06
CA LEU A 60 -2.99 1.84 -4.87
C LEU A 60 -3.74 3.17 -4.71
N GLY A 61 -4.80 3.40 -5.50
CA GLY A 61 -5.66 4.57 -5.40
C GLY A 61 -6.31 4.68 -4.01
N VAL A 62 -6.94 3.62 -3.54
CA VAL A 62 -7.57 3.56 -2.21
C VAL A 62 -6.56 3.92 -1.11
N ARG A 63 -5.36 3.32 -1.15
CA ARG A 63 -4.33 3.57 -0.13
C ARG A 63 -3.79 5.01 -0.17
N ARG A 64 -3.67 5.61 -1.36
CA ARG A 64 -3.21 7.00 -1.52
C ARG A 64 -4.21 8.02 -1.01
N ASP A 65 -5.51 7.79 -1.21
CA ASP A 65 -6.54 8.74 -0.76
C ASP A 65 -6.63 8.85 0.76
N VAL A 66 -6.32 7.77 1.48
CA VAL A 66 -6.29 7.73 2.95
C VAL A 66 -5.18 8.59 3.56
N ILE A 67 -4.00 8.66 2.92
CA ILE A 67 -2.84 9.39 3.48
C ILE A 67 -3.04 10.91 3.48
N LYS A 68 -3.94 11.44 2.63
CA LYS A 68 -4.26 12.89 2.63
C LYS A 68 -4.76 13.37 4.00
N ASN A 69 -5.34 12.47 4.80
CA ASN A 69 -5.97 12.80 6.08
C ASN A 69 -5.19 12.26 7.31
N ASN A 70 -4.27 11.30 7.14
CA ASN A 70 -3.58 10.61 8.25
C ASN A 70 -2.07 10.41 7.98
N SER A 71 -1.37 11.48 7.60
CA SER A 71 0.04 11.39 7.22
C SER A 71 0.95 11.01 8.42
N GLY A 72 1.50 9.79 8.43
CA GLY A 72 2.59 9.42 9.35
C GLY A 72 2.59 8.00 9.91
N VAL A 73 1.57 7.18 9.60
CA VAL A 73 1.56 5.78 10.05
C VAL A 73 2.48 4.93 9.17
N ALA A 74 3.48 4.31 9.78
CA ALA A 74 4.49 3.50 9.07
C ALA A 74 3.88 2.39 8.21
N SER A 75 2.84 1.72 8.71
CA SER A 75 2.14 0.66 7.98
C SER A 75 1.53 1.16 6.67
N GLN A 76 0.93 2.35 6.64
CA GLN A 76 0.34 2.92 5.43
C GLN A 76 1.38 3.22 4.35
N VAL A 77 2.57 3.70 4.75
CA VAL A 77 3.66 3.96 3.80
C VAL A 77 4.17 2.65 3.20
N ILE A 78 4.34 1.61 4.03
CA ILE A 78 4.75 0.27 3.57
C ILE A 78 3.72 -0.30 2.60
N ASP A 79 2.44 -0.18 2.94
CA ASP A 79 1.32 -0.64 2.15
C ASP A 79 1.24 0.01 0.76
N ILE A 80 1.50 1.32 0.65
CA ILE A 80 1.60 2.00 -0.64
C ILE A 80 2.82 1.51 -1.42
N ALA A 81 3.97 1.37 -0.76
CA ALA A 81 5.19 0.89 -1.42
C ALA A 81 5.00 -0.53 -1.99
N VAL A 82 4.33 -1.41 -1.27
CA VAL A 82 3.97 -2.76 -1.75
C VAL A 82 3.03 -2.69 -2.95
N SER A 83 2.03 -1.81 -2.90
CA SER A 83 1.07 -1.66 -4.00
C SER A 83 1.72 -1.08 -5.26
N LEU A 84 2.63 -0.11 -5.12
CA LEU A 84 3.48 0.40 -6.19
C LEU A 84 4.34 -0.70 -6.82
N ALA A 85 5.00 -1.52 -5.99
CA ALA A 85 5.81 -2.62 -6.46
C ALA A 85 4.99 -3.65 -7.27
N LYS A 86 3.77 -3.97 -6.83
CA LYS A 86 2.86 -4.86 -7.57
C LYS A 86 2.46 -4.29 -8.94
N VAL A 87 2.14 -3.00 -9.03
CA VAL A 87 1.86 -2.35 -10.32
C VAL A 87 3.10 -2.37 -11.22
N ALA A 88 4.25 -2.00 -10.67
CA ALA A 88 5.52 -1.95 -11.41
C ALA A 88 5.97 -3.34 -11.92
N ASP A 89 5.79 -4.38 -11.11
CA ASP A 89 6.08 -5.75 -11.52
C ASP A 89 5.23 -6.17 -12.72
N VAL A 90 3.93 -5.83 -12.73
CA VAL A 90 3.04 -6.10 -13.87
C VAL A 90 3.42 -5.26 -15.08
N ASP A 91 3.74 -3.99 -14.89
CA ASP A 91 4.18 -3.09 -15.96
C ASP A 91 5.44 -3.63 -16.65
N ARG A 92 6.42 -4.11 -15.90
CA ARG A 92 7.62 -4.76 -16.44
C ARG A 92 7.28 -5.96 -17.31
N ILE A 93 6.35 -6.82 -16.88
CA ILE A 93 5.98 -8.02 -17.66
C ILE A 93 5.19 -7.64 -18.92
N LEU A 94 4.44 -6.54 -18.88
CA LEU A 94 3.76 -5.95 -20.02
C LEU A 94 4.69 -5.18 -20.97
N GLY A 95 6.00 -5.10 -20.67
CA GLY A 95 6.99 -4.38 -21.49
C GLY A 95 6.94 -2.86 -21.32
N LYS A 96 6.36 -2.37 -20.21
CA LYS A 96 6.25 -0.96 -19.84
C LYS A 96 7.34 -0.61 -18.84
N ASP A 97 8.58 -0.66 -19.31
CA ASP A 97 9.76 -0.58 -18.45
C ASP A 97 9.90 0.79 -17.77
N ASP A 98 9.56 1.88 -18.47
CA ASP A 98 9.62 3.23 -17.90
C ASP A 98 8.62 3.37 -16.73
N GLU A 99 7.38 2.94 -16.91
CA GLU A 99 6.37 2.95 -15.85
C GLU A 99 6.73 2.05 -14.67
N ALA A 100 7.36 0.90 -14.94
CA ALA A 100 7.86 0.01 -13.89
C ALA A 100 8.98 0.68 -13.08
N ILE A 101 9.95 1.30 -13.76
CA ILE A 101 11.05 2.03 -13.12
C ILE A 101 10.50 3.15 -12.24
N ASP A 102 9.57 3.95 -12.77
CA ASP A 102 8.94 5.05 -12.02
C ASP A 102 8.23 4.54 -10.75
N GLY A 103 7.46 3.46 -10.88
CA GLY A 103 6.75 2.84 -9.77
C GLY A 103 7.69 2.32 -8.67
N PHE A 104 8.77 1.62 -9.04
CA PHE A 104 9.77 1.16 -8.08
C PHE A 104 10.53 2.31 -7.41
N GLN A 105 10.91 3.34 -8.18
CA GLN A 105 11.58 4.52 -7.64
C GLN A 105 10.70 5.24 -6.61
N GLU A 106 9.41 5.38 -6.88
CA GLU A 106 8.47 5.97 -5.94
C GLU A 106 8.36 5.15 -4.65
N ALA A 107 8.23 3.82 -4.76
CA ALA A 107 8.18 2.92 -3.60
C ALA A 107 9.43 3.05 -2.72
N ILE A 108 10.62 3.05 -3.33
CA ILE A 108 11.90 3.23 -2.63
C ILE A 108 11.98 4.59 -1.94
N LYS A 109 11.54 5.66 -2.61
CA LYS A 109 11.53 7.02 -2.05
C LYS A 109 10.65 7.11 -0.80
N LEU A 110 9.48 6.47 -0.83
CA LEU A 110 8.58 6.40 0.32
C LEU A 110 9.20 5.66 1.51
N LEU A 111 9.76 4.48 1.26
CA LEU A 111 10.41 3.67 2.31
C LEU A 111 11.64 4.38 2.91
N ARG A 112 12.45 5.05 2.09
CA ARG A 112 13.58 5.87 2.56
C ARG A 112 13.12 7.01 3.47
N ARG A 113 12.06 7.72 3.08
CA ARG A 113 11.49 8.80 3.90
C ARG A 113 11.01 8.27 5.25
N LEU A 114 10.37 7.11 5.27
CA LEU A 114 9.92 6.46 6.51
C LEU A 114 11.09 6.11 7.43
N SER A 115 12.17 5.53 6.90
CA SER A 115 13.37 5.19 7.67
C SER A 115 14.02 6.43 8.31
N VAL A 116 14.15 7.53 7.57
CA VAL A 116 14.70 8.79 8.09
C VAL A 116 13.82 9.37 9.21
N LEU A 117 12.49 9.36 9.04
CA LEU A 117 11.55 9.84 10.06
C LEU A 117 11.63 9.01 11.35
N ALA A 118 11.72 7.68 11.24
CA ALA A 118 11.87 6.80 12.40
C ALA A 118 13.17 7.10 13.17
N PHE A 119 14.29 7.25 12.45
CA PHE A 119 15.58 7.58 13.07
C PHE A 119 15.56 8.93 13.80
N LEU A 120 15.00 9.97 13.16
CA LEU A 120 14.90 11.30 13.76
C LEU A 120 14.02 11.31 15.03
N ARG A 121 12.94 10.51 15.04
CA ARG A 121 12.07 10.38 16.21
C ARG A 121 12.82 9.79 17.40
N THR A 122 13.59 8.73 17.20
CA THR A 122 14.41 8.12 18.27
C THR A 122 15.44 9.11 18.82
N GLN A 123 16.13 9.86 17.96
CA GLN A 123 17.11 10.87 18.39
C GLN A 123 16.47 12.00 19.23
N LEU A 124 15.25 12.41 18.88
CA LEU A 124 14.51 13.41 19.63
C LEU A 124 14.13 12.91 21.03
N GLU A 125 13.62 11.68 21.12
CA GLU A 125 13.23 11.03 22.38
C GLU A 125 14.44 10.87 23.33
N GLU A 126 15.60 10.44 22.81
CA GLU A 126 16.84 10.34 23.59
C GLU A 126 17.31 11.70 24.11
N LYS A 127 17.25 12.75 23.28
CA LYS A 127 17.65 14.11 23.66
C LYS A 127 16.72 14.67 24.74
N GLN A 128 15.41 14.43 24.62
CA GLN A 128 14.43 14.84 25.62
C GLN A 128 14.63 14.11 26.95
N SER A 129 14.82 12.79 26.92
CA SER A 129 15.08 11.98 28.13
C SER A 129 16.34 12.45 28.89
N LYS A 130 17.43 12.74 28.17
CA LYS A 130 18.66 13.31 28.76
C LYS A 130 18.42 14.71 29.35
N ALA A 131 17.57 15.52 28.74
CA ALA A 131 17.26 16.86 29.23
C ALA A 131 16.40 16.81 30.51
N THR A 132 15.39 15.94 30.57
CA THR A 132 14.60 15.72 31.80
C THR A 132 15.45 15.13 32.91
N ALA A 133 16.32 14.16 32.63
CA ALA A 133 17.20 13.58 33.65
C ALA A 133 18.12 14.63 34.31
N ARG A 134 18.58 15.65 33.57
CA ARG A 134 19.39 16.77 34.11
C ARG A 134 18.60 17.80 34.92
N LEU A 135 17.28 17.91 34.70
CA LEU A 135 16.44 18.87 35.42
C LEU A 135 15.96 18.36 36.78
N VAL A 136 16.02 17.04 37.00
CA VAL A 136 15.55 16.38 38.23
C VAL A 136 16.72 15.87 39.10
N SER A 137 17.97 16.09 38.67
CA SER A 137 19.21 15.82 39.41
C SER A 137 19.81 17.09 39.99
#